data_AF-A0A960YM48-F1
#
_entry.id   AF-A0A960YM48-F1
#
_cell.length_a   1.000
_cell.length_b   1.000
_cell.length_c   1.000
_cell.angle_alpha   90.00
_cell.angle_beta   90.00
_cell.angle_gamma   90.00
#
_symmetry.space_group_name_H-M   'P 1'
#
loop_
_entity.id
_entity.type
_entity.pdbx_description
1 polymer ?
#
loop_
_entity_poly.entity_id
_entity_poly.type
_entity_poly.pdbx_seq_one_letter_code
_entity_poly.pdbx_strand_id
1 'polypeptide(L)'
;MLLPFQNLPGRFEGDESIAGACLQSDGFFFKFLSANETGATGSHQAGFYIHRQAYWLFFPQPGKKGENSFRDIEIEWADGTVTSSRFTWYGKGNKSEYRITKGLHFLGEENTGDLLVLARKTDGFFKGFLLAQENSIEAFLDELSLNPSHSGQAFRIAGGAIQAEEEQSELNGFEQSLNEALQDCLQNPDSPFPTA
;
A
#
# COMPACT_ATOMS: atom_id res chain seq x y z
N MET A 1 -28.39 19.96 -0.32
CA MET A 1 -27.77 19.31 -1.48
C MET A 1 -26.46 18.69 -0.97
N LEU A 2 -26.48 17.40 -0.66
CA LEU A 2 -25.28 16.67 -0.21
C LEU A 2 -24.32 16.57 -1.40
N LEU A 3 -23.03 16.87 -1.19
CA LEU A 3 -22.03 16.71 -2.22
C LEU A 3 -21.91 15.21 -2.55
N PRO A 4 -21.87 14.79 -3.84
CA PRO A 4 -21.89 13.38 -4.24
C PRO A 4 -20.72 12.55 -3.69
N PHE A 5 -19.71 13.22 -3.11
CA PHE A 5 -18.48 12.64 -2.60
C PHE A 5 -18.32 12.78 -1.07
N GLN A 6 -19.37 13.05 -0.30
CA GLN A 6 -19.26 12.89 1.16
C GLN A 6 -19.26 11.40 1.51
N ASN A 7 -18.30 11.02 2.35
CA ASN A 7 -18.28 9.70 2.95
C ASN A 7 -19.39 9.61 4.02
N LEU A 8 -20.30 8.66 3.86
CA LEU A 8 -21.30 8.33 4.87
C LEU A 8 -20.84 7.02 5.54
N PRO A 9 -21.04 6.85 6.86
CA PRO A 9 -20.67 5.59 7.53
C PRO A 9 -21.22 4.38 6.79
N GLY A 10 -20.36 3.41 6.48
CA GLY A 10 -20.73 2.17 5.77
C GLY A 10 -20.91 2.30 4.25
N ARG A 11 -20.83 3.50 3.65
CA ARG A 11 -21.02 3.70 2.21
C ARG A 11 -20.06 2.86 1.36
N PHE A 12 -18.81 2.76 1.82
CA PHE A 12 -17.74 2.07 1.10
C PHE A 12 -17.40 0.70 1.70
N GLU A 13 -18.23 0.17 2.61
CA GLU A 13 -18.17 -1.23 3.07
C GLU A 13 -18.88 -2.14 2.06
N GLY A 14 -20.10 -1.75 1.63
CA GLY A 14 -20.92 -2.48 0.66
C GLY A 14 -21.43 -3.83 1.17
N ASP A 15 -22.20 -4.54 0.31
CA ASP A 15 -22.76 -5.87 0.62
C ASP A 15 -21.84 -7.03 0.15
N GLU A 16 -20.79 -6.72 -0.61
CA GLU A 16 -19.81 -7.70 -1.10
C GLU A 16 -18.91 -8.16 0.05
N SER A 17 -18.59 -9.46 0.12
CA SER A 17 -17.54 -9.94 1.03
C SER A 17 -16.19 -9.32 0.65
N ILE A 18 -15.68 -8.45 1.51
CA ILE A 18 -14.40 -7.75 1.33
C ILE A 18 -13.25 -8.76 1.26
N ALA A 19 -13.27 -9.77 2.14
CA ALA A 19 -12.32 -10.88 2.11
C ALA A 19 -12.42 -11.69 0.82
N GLY A 20 -13.63 -12.02 0.36
CA GLY A 20 -13.86 -12.68 -0.92
C GLY A 20 -13.33 -11.86 -2.10
N ALA A 21 -13.53 -10.54 -2.09
CA ALA A 21 -12.99 -9.65 -3.11
C ALA A 21 -11.46 -9.64 -3.14
N CYS A 22 -10.81 -9.73 -1.96
CA CYS A 22 -9.37 -9.88 -1.82
C CYS A 22 -8.89 -11.24 -2.34
N LEU A 23 -9.51 -12.35 -1.93
CA LEU A 23 -9.11 -13.72 -2.35
C LEU A 23 -9.33 -13.99 -3.85
N GLN A 24 -10.13 -13.19 -4.54
CA GLN A 24 -10.33 -13.25 -5.99
C GLN A 24 -9.43 -12.28 -6.79
N SER A 25 -8.54 -11.55 -6.11
CA SER A 25 -7.63 -10.57 -6.72
C SER A 25 -6.25 -11.18 -6.98
N ASP A 26 -5.35 -10.45 -7.64
CA ASP A 26 -3.92 -10.82 -7.72
C ASP A 26 -3.22 -10.66 -6.35
N GLY A 27 -3.78 -9.81 -5.51
CA GLY A 27 -3.18 -9.31 -4.29
C GLY A 27 -3.94 -8.10 -3.78
N PHE A 28 -3.80 -7.84 -2.49
CA PHE A 28 -4.46 -6.73 -1.82
C PHE A 28 -3.54 -6.06 -0.82
N PHE A 29 -3.89 -4.84 -0.43
CA PHE A 29 -3.22 -4.04 0.56
C PHE A 29 -4.27 -3.49 1.52
N PHE A 30 -3.93 -3.39 2.80
CA PHE A 30 -4.79 -2.69 3.75
C PHE A 30 -3.98 -1.73 4.61
N LYS A 31 -4.63 -0.66 5.10
CA LYS A 31 -3.99 0.32 5.96
C LYS A 31 -5.01 1.10 6.81
N PHE A 32 -4.73 1.24 8.09
CA PHE A 32 -5.42 2.19 8.95
C PHE A 32 -5.03 3.63 8.58
N LEU A 33 -6.03 4.49 8.37
CA LEU A 33 -5.83 5.89 8.03
C LEU A 33 -5.39 6.67 9.28
N SER A 34 -4.24 7.34 9.22
CA SER A 34 -3.80 8.22 10.30
C SER A 34 -4.36 9.62 10.13
N ALA A 35 -4.28 10.42 11.20
CA ALA A 35 -4.66 11.83 11.20
C ALA A 35 -3.92 12.67 10.12
N ASN A 36 -2.74 12.21 9.66
CA ASN A 36 -2.01 12.88 8.59
C ASN A 36 -2.58 12.58 7.20
N GLU A 37 -3.10 11.37 6.97
CA GLU A 37 -3.73 11.03 5.69
C GLU A 37 -5.10 11.68 5.55
N THR A 38 -5.85 11.77 6.64
CA THR A 38 -7.21 12.36 6.66
C THR A 38 -7.21 13.89 6.71
N GLY A 39 -6.04 14.51 6.88
CA GLY A 39 -5.92 15.97 6.99
C GLY A 39 -6.27 16.53 8.37
N ALA A 40 -6.59 15.68 9.36
CA ALA A 40 -6.91 16.08 10.72
C ALA A 40 -5.77 16.83 11.45
N THR A 41 -4.54 16.70 10.98
CA THR A 41 -3.40 17.49 11.50
C THR A 41 -3.23 18.85 10.82
N GLY A 42 -4.11 19.23 9.88
CA GLY A 42 -3.97 20.45 9.06
C GLY A 42 -2.79 20.43 8.08
N SER A 43 -2.03 19.33 8.05
CA SER A 43 -0.93 19.11 7.12
C SER A 43 -1.49 18.48 5.85
N HIS A 44 -1.51 19.22 4.75
CA HIS A 44 -1.82 18.66 3.44
C HIS A 44 -0.67 17.76 2.98
N GLN A 45 -0.63 16.53 3.48
CA GLN A 45 0.25 15.53 2.90
C GLN A 45 -0.13 15.34 1.43
N ALA A 46 0.86 15.33 0.55
CA ALA A 46 0.70 15.21 -0.90
C ALA A 46 0.34 13.77 -1.33
N GLY A 47 -0.66 13.18 -0.68
CA GLY A 47 -1.11 11.80 -0.88
C GLY A 47 -0.74 10.84 0.25
N PHE A 48 -1.38 9.68 0.24
CA PHE A 48 -1.31 8.66 1.28
C PHE A 48 -0.03 7.87 1.16
N TYR A 49 0.75 7.78 2.24
CA TYR A 49 1.99 7.00 2.24
C TYR A 49 1.72 5.51 2.00
N ILE A 50 2.54 4.89 1.15
CA ILE A 50 2.56 3.44 0.93
C ILE A 50 3.92 2.92 1.37
N HIS A 51 3.91 1.84 2.16
CA HIS A 51 5.14 1.19 2.59
C HIS A 51 5.91 0.66 1.38
N ARG A 52 7.24 0.72 1.44
CA ARG A 52 8.06 0.33 0.29
C ARG A 52 7.85 -1.11 -0.15
N GLN A 53 7.68 -2.02 0.80
CA GLN A 53 7.46 -3.44 0.50
C GLN A 53 6.15 -3.68 -0.25
N ALA A 54 5.16 -2.78 -0.14
CA ALA A 54 3.89 -2.89 -0.86
C ALA A 54 3.97 -2.43 -2.33
N TYR A 55 5.13 -1.98 -2.83
CA TYR A 55 5.24 -1.39 -4.17
C TYR A 55 4.77 -2.33 -5.28
N TRP A 56 5.04 -3.63 -5.15
CA TRP A 56 4.81 -4.63 -6.19
C TRP A 56 3.33 -4.76 -6.57
N LEU A 57 2.44 -4.37 -5.65
CA LEU A 57 1.01 -4.35 -5.90
C LEU A 57 0.64 -3.24 -6.89
N PHE A 58 1.38 -2.12 -6.87
CA PHE A 58 1.04 -0.89 -7.60
C PHE A 58 1.94 -0.65 -8.82
N PHE A 59 3.22 -1.02 -8.72
CA PHE A 59 4.24 -0.83 -9.74
C PHE A 59 4.83 -2.18 -10.19
N PRO A 60 5.14 -2.33 -11.49
CA PRO A 60 5.79 -3.53 -12.01
C PRO A 60 7.26 -3.65 -11.59
N GLN A 61 7.89 -2.54 -11.19
CA GLN A 61 9.29 -2.45 -10.81
C GLN A 61 9.45 -1.47 -9.64
N PRO A 62 10.43 -1.68 -8.76
CA PRO A 62 10.67 -0.74 -7.67
C PRO A 62 11.14 0.60 -8.21
N GLY A 63 10.72 1.67 -7.53
CA GLY A 63 11.12 3.03 -7.79
C GLY A 63 12.62 3.24 -7.60
N LYS A 64 13.24 3.93 -8.54
CA LYS A 64 14.67 4.20 -8.56
C LYS A 64 14.99 5.53 -7.87
N LYS A 65 16.03 5.54 -7.03
CA LYS A 65 16.52 6.78 -6.39
C LYS A 65 17.02 7.76 -7.47
N GLY A 66 16.75 9.05 -7.27
CA GLY A 66 17.08 10.11 -8.23
C GLY A 66 16.00 10.37 -9.28
N GLU A 67 14.98 9.52 -9.37
CA GLU A 67 13.91 9.62 -10.37
C GLU A 67 12.54 9.64 -9.69
N ASN A 68 11.57 10.33 -10.31
CA ASN A 68 10.17 10.21 -9.93
C ASN A 68 9.49 9.35 -10.99
N SER A 69 8.59 8.47 -10.58
CA SER A 69 7.74 7.72 -11.50
C SER A 69 6.31 7.71 -10.97
N PHE A 70 5.35 7.52 -11.86
CA PHE A 70 3.96 7.45 -11.47
C PHE A 70 3.21 6.47 -12.35
N ARG A 71 2.06 6.02 -11.84
CA ARG A 71 1.13 5.16 -12.54
C ARG A 71 -0.28 5.63 -12.25
N ASP A 72 -1.04 5.95 -13.29
CA ASP A 72 -2.47 6.21 -13.18
C ASP A 72 -3.22 4.88 -13.10
N ILE A 73 -4.22 4.83 -12.23
CA ILE A 73 -5.04 3.65 -11.95
C ILE A 73 -6.49 4.06 -11.69
N GLU A 74 -7.38 3.09 -11.72
CA GLU A 74 -8.78 3.26 -11.32
C GLU A 74 -9.09 2.43 -10.08
N ILE A 75 -9.87 3.02 -9.17
CA ILE A 75 -10.40 2.35 -7.98
C ILE A 75 -11.92 2.35 -8.10
N GLU A 76 -12.51 1.17 -8.25
CA GLU A 76 -13.95 0.97 -8.10
C GLU A 76 -14.27 0.75 -6.63
N TRP A 77 -15.11 1.58 -6.05
CA TRP A 77 -15.51 1.51 -4.65
C TRP A 77 -16.72 0.59 -4.46
N ALA A 78 -17.01 0.23 -3.21
CA ALA A 78 -18.11 -0.67 -2.89
C ALA A 78 -19.50 -0.14 -3.32
N ASP A 79 -19.68 1.18 -3.37
CA ASP A 79 -20.92 1.83 -3.84
C ASP A 79 -21.04 1.93 -5.37
N GLY A 80 -20.07 1.38 -6.11
CA GLY A 80 -20.00 1.43 -7.58
C GLY A 80 -19.39 2.70 -8.16
N THR A 81 -19.03 3.69 -7.32
CA THR A 81 -18.28 4.87 -7.80
C THR A 81 -16.89 4.45 -8.24
N VAL A 82 -16.36 5.06 -9.30
CA VAL A 82 -14.98 4.86 -9.74
C VAL A 82 -14.21 6.16 -9.57
N THR A 83 -13.02 6.08 -8.96
CA THR A 83 -12.10 7.23 -8.87
C THR A 83 -10.82 6.95 -9.65
N SER A 84 -10.32 7.99 -10.34
CA SER A 84 -8.99 7.97 -10.95
C SER A 84 -7.95 8.39 -9.92
N SER A 85 -7.06 7.47 -9.57
CA SER A 85 -5.97 7.69 -8.62
C SER A 85 -4.62 7.57 -9.32
N ARG A 86 -3.57 8.04 -8.65
CA ARG A 86 -2.19 7.97 -9.15
C ARG A 86 -1.26 7.51 -8.06
N PHE A 87 -0.67 6.33 -8.24
CA PHE A 87 0.46 5.89 -7.44
C PHE A 87 1.71 6.61 -7.91
N THR A 88 2.44 7.23 -6.99
CA THR A 88 3.64 8.02 -7.29
C THR A 88 4.80 7.55 -6.43
N TRP A 89 5.94 7.32 -7.07
CA TRP A 89 7.23 7.21 -6.42
C TRP A 89 7.95 8.56 -6.46
N TYR A 90 8.37 9.03 -5.29
CA TYR A 90 9.23 10.21 -5.15
C TYR A 90 10.63 9.77 -4.78
N GLY A 91 11.53 9.67 -5.76
CA GLY A 91 12.94 9.33 -5.56
C GLY A 91 13.90 10.51 -5.71
N LYS A 92 13.44 11.68 -6.17
CA LYS A 92 14.27 12.90 -6.32
C LYS A 92 14.59 13.58 -4.98
N GLY A 93 15.77 14.21 -4.90
CA GLY A 93 16.25 14.88 -3.69
C GLY A 93 16.36 13.91 -2.51
N ASN A 94 15.91 14.35 -1.34
CA ASN A 94 15.96 13.51 -0.13
C ASN A 94 14.77 12.54 -0.01
N LYS A 95 13.79 12.60 -0.93
CA LYS A 95 12.62 11.73 -0.89
C LYS A 95 12.93 10.33 -1.38
N SER A 96 12.23 9.37 -0.80
CA SER A 96 12.32 7.96 -1.19
C SER A 96 11.11 7.22 -0.62
N GLU A 97 9.94 7.52 -1.19
CA GLU A 97 8.63 7.10 -0.69
C GLU A 97 7.63 6.88 -1.83
N TYR A 98 6.68 5.98 -1.61
CA TYR A 98 5.52 5.80 -2.47
C TYR A 98 4.29 6.49 -1.88
N ARG A 99 3.43 7.02 -2.75
CA ARG A 99 2.17 7.65 -2.35
C ARG A 99 1.02 7.33 -3.30
N ILE A 100 -0.20 7.25 -2.77
CA ILE A 100 -1.43 7.38 -3.56
C ILE A 100 -1.82 8.84 -3.60
N THR A 101 -1.98 9.39 -4.78
CA THR A 101 -2.37 10.79 -5.00
C THR A 101 -3.65 10.82 -5.84
N LYS A 102 -4.53 11.81 -5.59
CA LYS A 102 -5.83 11.98 -6.29
C LYS A 102 -6.81 10.80 -6.05
N GLY A 103 -8.09 11.03 -6.36
CA GLY A 103 -9.14 10.01 -6.28
C GLY A 103 -9.56 9.62 -4.85
N LEU A 104 -9.06 10.32 -3.83
CA LEU A 104 -9.33 10.11 -2.40
C LEU A 104 -9.94 11.35 -1.73
N HIS A 105 -10.54 12.24 -2.53
CA HIS A 105 -11.07 13.55 -2.07
C HIS A 105 -12.26 13.44 -1.12
N PHE A 106 -12.88 12.26 -1.08
CA PHE A 106 -14.03 11.97 -0.23
C PHE A 106 -13.64 11.62 1.21
N LEU A 107 -12.34 11.40 1.47
CA LEU A 107 -11.83 11.13 2.81
C LEU A 107 -11.59 12.45 3.56
N GLY A 108 -12.03 12.48 4.82
CA GLY A 108 -11.88 13.62 5.73
C GLY A 108 -11.44 13.19 7.12
N GLU A 109 -11.36 14.15 8.04
CA GLU A 109 -10.92 13.92 9.43
C GLU A 109 -11.71 12.82 10.14
N GLU A 110 -13.00 12.67 9.78
CA GLU A 110 -13.92 11.65 10.27
C GLU A 110 -13.48 10.22 9.96
N ASN A 111 -12.57 10.02 9.01
CA ASN A 111 -12.07 8.71 8.61
C ASN A 111 -10.77 8.31 9.32
N THR A 112 -10.36 9.09 10.32
CA THR A 112 -9.15 8.77 11.08
C THR A 112 -9.40 7.50 11.89
N GLY A 113 -8.61 6.46 11.65
CA GLY A 113 -8.80 5.14 12.24
C GLY A 113 -9.57 4.17 11.35
N ASP A 114 -10.19 4.61 10.26
CA ASP A 114 -10.84 3.70 9.30
C ASP A 114 -9.79 2.83 8.61
N LEU A 115 -10.21 1.62 8.21
CA LEU A 115 -9.38 0.68 7.46
C LEU A 115 -9.65 0.83 5.95
N LEU A 116 -8.65 1.32 5.22
CA LEU A 116 -8.66 1.30 3.76
C LEU A 116 -8.16 -0.07 3.26
N VAL A 117 -8.91 -0.70 2.35
CA VAL A 117 -8.51 -1.93 1.66
C VAL A 117 -8.53 -1.69 0.15
N LEU A 118 -7.45 -2.08 -0.54
CA LEU A 118 -7.33 -2.02 -2.00
C LEU A 118 -6.94 -3.40 -2.55
N ALA A 119 -7.81 -4.02 -3.33
CA ALA A 119 -7.58 -5.31 -3.97
C ALA A 119 -7.38 -5.15 -5.48
N ARG A 120 -6.25 -5.62 -6.02
CA ARG A 120 -5.93 -5.49 -7.45
C ARG A 120 -6.65 -6.57 -8.25
N LYS A 121 -7.77 -6.21 -8.89
CA LYS A 121 -8.52 -7.14 -9.74
C LYS A 121 -7.75 -7.45 -11.02
N THR A 122 -7.21 -6.43 -11.66
CA THR A 122 -6.33 -6.56 -12.83
C THR A 122 -5.29 -5.44 -12.82
N ASP A 123 -4.31 -5.52 -13.72
CA ASP A 123 -3.24 -4.54 -13.80
C ASP A 123 -3.78 -3.11 -14.04
N GLY A 124 -3.60 -2.22 -13.06
CA GLY A 124 -4.10 -0.84 -13.10
C GLY A 124 -5.54 -0.63 -12.63
N PHE A 125 -6.25 -1.68 -12.23
CA PHE A 125 -7.64 -1.60 -11.78
C PHE A 125 -7.84 -2.28 -10.40
N PHE A 126 -8.39 -1.53 -9.46
CA PHE A 126 -8.52 -1.93 -8.06
C PHE A 126 -9.98 -1.88 -7.61
N LYS A 127 -10.35 -2.81 -6.73
CA LYS A 127 -11.54 -2.68 -5.89
C LYS A 127 -11.13 -2.04 -4.57
N GLY A 128 -11.86 -1.01 -4.14
CA GLY A 128 -11.59 -0.26 -2.91
C GLY A 128 -12.71 -0.40 -1.90
N PHE A 129 -12.34 -0.56 -0.64
CA PHE A 129 -13.24 -0.59 0.51
C PHE A 129 -12.72 0.31 1.61
N LEU A 130 -13.63 0.87 2.40
CA LEU A 130 -13.31 1.64 3.60
C LEU A 130 -14.21 1.18 4.73
N LEU A 131 -13.62 0.55 5.74
CA LEU A 131 -14.32 0.03 6.90
C LEU A 131 -14.16 1.02 8.05
N ALA A 132 -15.29 1.48 8.60
CA ALA A 132 -15.31 2.45 9.70
C ALA A 132 -15.69 1.78 11.02
N GLN A 133 -16.45 0.69 10.98
CA GLN A 133 -16.93 0.02 12.18
C GLN A 133 -15.95 -1.05 12.67
N GLU A 134 -15.64 -1.02 13.97
CA GLU A 134 -14.69 -1.94 14.62
C GLU A 134 -15.04 -3.42 14.38
N ASN A 135 -16.33 -3.79 14.49
CA ASN A 135 -16.80 -5.14 14.21
C ASN A 135 -16.53 -5.60 12.75
N SER A 136 -16.63 -4.69 11.78
CA SER A 136 -16.38 -5.00 10.37
C SER A 136 -14.88 -5.13 10.10
N ILE A 137 -14.08 -4.28 10.75
CA ILE A 137 -12.61 -4.36 10.72
C ILE A 137 -12.14 -5.69 11.32
N GLU A 138 -12.62 -6.05 12.52
CA GLU A 138 -12.30 -7.32 13.17
C GLU A 138 -12.71 -8.52 12.31
N ALA A 139 -13.94 -8.53 11.79
CA ALA A 139 -14.42 -9.61 10.93
C ALA A 139 -13.55 -9.79 9.67
N PHE A 140 -13.15 -8.70 9.01
CA PHE A 140 -12.27 -8.74 7.85
C PHE A 140 -10.89 -9.31 8.19
N LEU A 141 -10.30 -8.85 9.31
CA LEU A 141 -8.98 -9.31 9.74
C LEU A 141 -9.01 -10.78 10.15
N ASP A 142 -10.03 -11.20 10.90
CA ASP A 142 -10.20 -12.58 11.34
C ASP A 142 -10.43 -13.54 10.16
N GLU A 143 -11.28 -13.17 9.21
CA GLU A 143 -11.60 -14.00 8.03
C GLU A 143 -10.34 -14.31 7.19
N LEU A 144 -9.43 -13.35 7.08
CA LEU A 144 -8.17 -13.49 6.36
C LEU A 144 -6.97 -13.86 7.27
N SER A 145 -7.21 -14.08 8.57
CA SER A 145 -6.16 -14.35 9.56
C SER A 145 -5.03 -13.30 9.57
N LEU A 146 -5.39 -12.02 9.43
CA LEU A 146 -4.49 -10.88 9.38
C LEU A 146 -4.28 -10.28 10.77
N ASN A 147 -3.09 -9.71 10.99
CA ASN A 147 -2.81 -8.94 12.19
C ASN A 147 -2.99 -7.43 11.91
N PRO A 148 -3.65 -6.65 12.78
CA PRO A 148 -3.69 -5.19 12.67
C PRO A 148 -2.31 -4.53 12.47
N SER A 149 -1.25 -5.12 13.04
CA SER A 149 0.12 -4.62 12.92
C SER A 149 0.68 -4.68 11.49
N HIS A 150 0.09 -5.50 10.62
CA HIS A 150 0.46 -5.60 9.20
C HIS A 150 -0.13 -4.45 8.35
N SER A 151 -0.79 -3.48 8.98
CA SER A 151 -1.27 -2.27 8.31
C SER A 151 -0.16 -1.60 7.49
N GLY A 152 -0.42 -1.41 6.20
CA GLY A 152 0.53 -0.89 5.24
C GLY A 152 1.30 -1.95 4.43
N GLN A 153 1.05 -3.24 4.66
CA GLN A 153 1.61 -4.33 3.85
C GLN A 153 0.69 -4.71 2.68
N ALA A 154 1.28 -5.34 1.66
CA ALA A 154 0.54 -5.92 0.54
C ALA A 154 0.73 -7.43 0.54
N PHE A 155 -0.37 -8.15 0.34
CA PHE A 155 -0.47 -9.60 0.36
C PHE A 155 -0.72 -10.12 -1.04
N ARG A 156 0.05 -11.13 -1.46
CA ARG A 156 -0.15 -11.80 -2.74
C ARG A 156 -1.17 -12.91 -2.60
N ILE A 157 -2.04 -13.04 -3.61
CA ILE A 157 -3.00 -14.12 -3.69
C ILE A 157 -2.60 -15.08 -4.80
N ALA A 158 -2.63 -16.37 -4.50
CA ALA A 158 -2.55 -17.42 -5.52
C ALA A 158 -3.42 -18.60 -5.11
N GLY A 159 -4.18 -19.14 -6.06
CA GLY A 159 -5.10 -20.25 -5.80
C GLY A 159 -6.23 -19.92 -4.81
N GLY A 160 -6.60 -18.65 -4.65
CA GLY A 160 -7.63 -18.22 -3.71
C GLY A 160 -7.18 -18.16 -2.25
N ALA A 161 -5.87 -18.12 -1.99
CA ALA A 161 -5.30 -18.02 -0.66
C ALA A 161 -4.15 -17.00 -0.61
N ILE A 162 -3.94 -16.41 0.58
CA ILE A 162 -2.79 -15.56 0.86
C ILE A 162 -1.53 -16.41 0.80
N GLN A 163 -0.56 -15.95 0.01
CA GLN A 163 0.77 -16.53 -0.03
C GLN A 163 1.59 -15.97 1.13
N ALA A 164 2.29 -16.84 1.85
CA ALA A 164 3.25 -16.41 2.87
C ALA A 164 4.32 -15.52 2.23
N GLU A 165 4.70 -14.45 2.92
CA GLU A 165 5.81 -13.62 2.49
C GLU A 165 7.10 -14.45 2.44
N GLU A 166 7.74 -14.52 1.28
CA GLU A 166 9.15 -14.92 1.21
C GLU A 166 10.00 -13.75 1.75
N GLU A 167 10.00 -13.56 3.07
CA GLU A 167 10.83 -12.56 3.79
C GLU A 167 12.33 -12.68 3.49
N GLN A 168 12.77 -13.75 2.81
CA GLN A 168 14.18 -14.11 2.65
C GLN A 168 14.87 -13.45 1.46
N SER A 169 14.17 -12.96 0.43
CA SER A 169 14.87 -12.56 -0.82
C SER A 169 15.67 -11.25 -0.71
N GLU A 170 15.14 -10.21 -0.05
CA GLU A 170 15.83 -8.91 0.11
C GLU A 170 16.93 -8.96 1.19
N LEU A 171 16.70 -9.69 2.29
CA LEU A 171 17.71 -9.93 3.32
C LEU A 171 18.87 -10.77 2.79
N ASN A 172 18.59 -11.84 2.04
CA ASN A 172 19.64 -12.67 1.43
C ASN A 172 20.49 -11.87 0.42
N GLY A 173 19.86 -10.98 -0.36
CA GLY A 173 20.59 -10.12 -1.31
C GLY A 173 21.51 -9.11 -0.62
N PHE A 174 21.05 -8.52 0.49
CA PHE A 174 21.87 -7.62 1.30
C PHE A 174 23.01 -8.37 2.01
N GLU A 175 22.73 -9.52 2.65
CA GLU A 175 23.73 -10.36 3.30
C GLU A 175 24.77 -10.89 2.31
N GLN A 176 24.34 -11.26 1.10
CA GLN A 176 25.25 -11.69 0.04
C GLN A 176 26.16 -10.54 -0.39
N SER A 177 25.60 -9.34 -0.62
CA SER A 177 26.40 -8.15 -0.95
C SER A 177 27.39 -7.77 0.17
N LEU A 178 27.00 -7.93 1.43
CA LEU A 178 27.86 -7.70 2.59
C LEU A 178 29.00 -8.72 2.67
N ASN A 179 28.70 -9.99 2.45
CA ASN A 179 29.70 -11.05 2.44
C ASN A 179 30.69 -10.89 1.28
N GLU A 180 30.23 -10.51 0.10
CA GLU A 180 31.08 -10.23 -1.06
C GLU A 180 32.03 -9.05 -0.77
N ALA A 181 31.51 -7.95 -0.20
CA ALA A 181 32.32 -6.79 0.17
C ALA A 181 33.34 -7.12 1.28
N LEU A 182 32.95 -7.92 2.29
CA LEU A 182 33.85 -8.37 3.35
C LEU A 182 34.97 -9.26 2.81
N GLN A 183 34.66 -10.17 1.88
CA GLN A 183 35.65 -11.05 1.25
C GLN A 183 36.66 -10.27 0.41
N ASP A 184 36.21 -9.26 -0.35
CA ASP A 184 37.11 -8.43 -1.14
C ASP A 184 38.09 -7.62 -0.26
N CYS A 185 37.60 -7.03 0.84
CA CYS A 185 38.44 -6.35 1.83
C CYS A 185 39.50 -7.26 2.47
N LEU A 186 39.16 -8.53 2.74
CA LEU A 186 40.09 -9.50 3.31
C LEU A 186 41.18 -9.94 2.32
N GLN A 187 40.85 -10.01 1.03
CA GLN A 187 41.80 -10.41 -0.02
C GLN A 187 42.64 -9.24 -0.54
N ASN A 188 42.12 -8.01 -0.48
CA ASN A 188 42.77 -6.79 -0.96
C ASN A 188 42.80 -5.71 0.14
N PRO A 189 43.75 -5.76 1.08
CA PRO A 189 43.79 -4.86 2.24
C PRO A 189 44.05 -3.37 1.92
N ASP A 190 44.53 -3.07 0.70
CA ASP A 190 44.74 -1.70 0.19
C ASP A 190 43.53 -1.16 -0.59
N SER A 191 42.42 -1.90 -0.66
CA SER A 191 41.20 -1.45 -1.35
C SER A 191 40.50 -0.35 -0.54
N PRO A 192 40.08 0.77 -1.18
CA PRO A 192 39.36 1.83 -0.47
C PRO A 192 37.98 1.33 -0.04
N PHE A 193 37.58 1.65 1.19
CA PHE A 193 36.25 1.30 1.69
C PHE A 193 35.15 1.78 0.72
N PRO A 194 34.14 0.94 0.41
CA PRO A 194 33.01 1.36 -0.39
C PRO A 194 32.32 2.53 0.32
N THR A 195 32.23 3.66 -0.37
CA THR A 195 31.62 4.88 0.16
C THR A 195 30.11 4.78 0.04
N ALA A 196 29.40 5.20 1.10
CA ALA A 196 27.94 5.16 1.21
C ALA A 196 27.21 6.03 0.17
#